data_AF-A0A2E2WUW3-F1
#
_entry.id   AF-A0A2E2WUW3-F1
#
_cell.length_a   1.000
_cell.length_b   1.000
_cell.length_c   1.000
_cell.angle_alpha   90.00
_cell.angle_beta   90.00
_cell.angle_gamma   90.00
#
_symmetry.space_group_name_H-M   'P 1'
#
loop_
_entity.id
_entity.type
_entity.pdbx_description
1 polymer ?
#
loop_
_entity_poly.entity_id
_entity_poly.type
_entity_poly.pdbx_seq_one_letter_code
_entity_poly.pdbx_strand_id
1 'polypeptide(L)'
;MTTTIKSTQLDFDTIKSKLKEYLKQQTEFQDYDFEASGLSNILDVLAYNTHFTGLNANFALNESFINTAQLRSSVASLAEGLGYTPRSYVSSEASLDLSLSITTTPRPAAIILPRNTEFTTSVDDVSYTFQTRESFSANDDGNGIYQFLNSTNGTGIPVFEGTEKTKTFFVGDTSDTQIYVIPDVTLDTTTLRIRVFPTASSTLFDTYTDIKKAVKIENDSTYYQIKEVPNGYYELIFGDGLTTGKAPKAGNKIVVDYLSTLGSAGNGGVSFTPKSSIRINDVNYNMTVVTAANSAGGAFKENIESIRQNAPIAFTSQRRLVTAEDYKGQILSNYNAYLDDVTSYGGHDNIPATYGVVYIGLKFKDGITASTQLSVKDQIKTELTDNMSVMSITSEYVDPITTLVQLSTNFNLDPDLTSSTLQAMQNLVQNAITEYFSVNLGKFNKVFRRSNLLTIIDALDPSILNSRIDVKLLQTFVPTNNISLSYTITYPVKLAAPDATVATLKSSGFVFNSKTCFLQNQIGSSKIQVVSSTGSVEVDNIGTYDVDLGTINLVGFKPSSIEGSFISIAVTPANQNTIRPLRNYVLELDQSISTSRALLDFQNTKVSI
;
A
#
# COMPACT_ATOMS: atom_id res chain seq x y z
N MET A 1 -11.20 32.80 5.95
CA MET A 1 -11.59 32.31 7.29
C MET A 1 -13.03 31.85 7.19
N THR A 2 -13.25 30.55 7.10
CA THR A 2 -14.60 29.98 7.17
C THR A 2 -15.07 30.14 8.62
N THR A 3 -16.07 30.97 8.86
CA THR A 3 -16.70 31.08 10.18
C THR A 3 -17.39 29.76 10.48
N THR A 4 -16.76 28.92 11.29
CA THR A 4 -17.36 27.71 11.84
C THR A 4 -18.53 28.11 12.72
N ILE A 5 -19.74 28.00 12.19
CA ILE A 5 -20.95 28.00 13.03
C ILE A 5 -20.77 26.83 14.01
N LYS A 6 -20.69 27.13 15.31
CA LYS A 6 -20.62 26.06 16.32
C LYS A 6 -21.94 25.30 16.27
N SER A 7 -21.92 23.96 16.30
CA SER A 7 -23.13 23.14 16.28
C SER A 7 -24.16 23.54 17.33
N THR A 8 -23.70 24.10 18.46
CA THR A 8 -24.54 24.62 19.55
C THR A 8 -25.37 25.85 19.17
N GLN A 9 -25.00 26.59 18.11
CA GLN A 9 -25.77 27.73 17.60
C GLN A 9 -26.88 27.31 16.61
N LEU A 10 -26.82 26.08 16.10
CA LEU A 10 -27.86 25.45 15.30
C LEU A 10 -28.81 24.61 16.15
N ASP A 11 -28.64 24.59 17.47
CA ASP A 11 -29.53 23.86 18.35
C ASP A 11 -30.98 24.37 18.23
N PHE A 12 -31.94 23.45 18.25
CA PHE A 12 -33.35 23.74 17.98
C PHE A 12 -33.90 24.81 18.94
N ASP A 13 -33.64 24.66 20.24
CA ASP A 13 -34.11 25.59 21.27
C ASP A 13 -33.49 26.98 21.11
N THR A 14 -32.20 27.01 20.71
CA THR A 14 -31.49 28.27 20.44
C THR A 14 -32.07 28.97 19.21
N ILE A 15 -32.40 28.24 18.14
CA ILE A 15 -33.04 28.80 16.94
C ILE A 15 -34.44 29.34 17.28
N LYS A 16 -35.25 28.56 18.00
CA LYS A 16 -36.60 28.99 18.44
C LYS A 16 -36.53 30.28 19.26
N SER A 17 -35.59 30.34 20.22
CA SER A 17 -35.39 31.52 21.07
C SER A 17 -35.02 32.76 20.24
N LYS A 18 -34.10 32.63 19.28
CA LYS A 18 -33.70 33.74 18.39
C LYS A 18 -34.83 34.19 17.46
N LEU A 19 -35.61 33.27 16.91
CA LEU A 19 -36.78 33.59 16.08
C LEU A 19 -37.83 34.36 16.89
N LYS A 20 -38.06 33.95 18.14
CA LYS A 20 -38.93 34.65 19.08
C LYS A 20 -38.44 36.06 19.38
N GLU A 21 -37.15 36.24 19.67
CA GLU A 21 -36.56 37.57 19.88
C GLU A 21 -36.69 38.46 18.65
N TYR A 22 -36.44 37.91 17.45
CA TYR A 22 -36.56 38.63 16.18
C TYR A 22 -38.00 39.11 15.92
N LEU A 23 -38.99 38.24 16.11
CA LEU A 23 -40.40 38.61 15.87
C LEU A 23 -40.92 39.61 16.90
N LYS A 24 -40.45 39.56 18.16
CA LYS A 24 -40.79 40.55 19.19
C LYS A 24 -40.29 41.97 18.88
N GLN A 25 -39.25 42.11 18.05
CA GLN A 25 -38.73 43.43 17.65
C GLN A 25 -39.56 44.07 16.52
N GLN A 26 -40.43 43.32 15.85
CA GLN A 26 -41.29 43.83 14.79
C GLN A 26 -42.53 44.50 15.37
N THR A 27 -42.87 45.67 14.84
CA THR A 27 -44.02 46.48 15.28
C THR A 27 -45.36 45.77 15.13
N GLU A 28 -45.45 44.86 14.16
CA GLU A 28 -46.62 44.09 13.78
C GLU A 28 -46.97 42.99 14.80
N PHE A 29 -46.02 42.57 15.63
CA PHE A 29 -46.17 41.46 16.57
C PHE A 29 -45.92 41.83 18.04
N GLN A 30 -45.91 43.12 18.38
CA GLN A 30 -45.64 43.58 19.75
C GLN A 30 -46.65 43.03 20.79
N ASP A 31 -47.89 42.81 20.38
CA ASP A 31 -48.98 42.36 21.26
C ASP A 31 -49.12 40.84 21.35
N TYR A 32 -48.28 40.07 20.64
CA TYR A 32 -48.38 38.62 20.56
C TYR A 32 -47.62 37.92 21.69
N ASP A 33 -48.28 36.98 22.36
CA ASP A 33 -47.62 36.07 23.31
C ASP A 33 -47.09 34.82 22.59
N PHE A 34 -45.77 34.80 22.41
CA PHE A 34 -45.05 33.70 21.75
C PHE A 34 -44.93 32.43 22.61
N GLU A 35 -45.33 32.46 23.89
CA GLU A 35 -45.43 31.26 24.73
C GLU A 35 -46.82 30.60 24.62
N ALA A 36 -47.80 31.27 24.03
CA ALA A 36 -49.13 30.71 23.83
C ALA A 36 -49.09 29.52 22.86
N SER A 37 -49.79 28.43 23.21
CA SER A 37 -49.69 27.12 22.54
C SER A 37 -49.82 27.18 21.01
N GLY A 38 -50.72 28.00 20.47
CA GLY A 38 -50.91 28.10 19.01
C GLY A 38 -49.70 28.69 18.29
N LEU A 39 -49.12 29.77 18.82
CA LEU A 39 -48.02 30.48 18.17
C LEU A 39 -46.66 29.81 18.47
N SER A 40 -46.52 29.20 19.65
CA SER A 40 -45.37 28.37 20.00
C SER A 40 -45.23 27.16 19.06
N ASN A 41 -46.34 26.50 18.70
CA ASN A 41 -46.34 25.40 17.73
C ASN A 41 -45.90 25.86 16.32
N ILE A 42 -46.28 27.07 15.88
CA ILE A 42 -45.82 27.63 14.60
C ILE A 42 -44.33 27.94 14.65
N LEU A 43 -43.85 28.51 15.75
CA LEU A 43 -42.41 28.71 15.98
C LEU A 43 -41.64 27.40 15.95
N ASP A 44 -42.19 26.32 16.50
CA ASP A 44 -41.57 25.00 16.47
C ASP A 44 -41.40 24.48 15.04
N VAL A 45 -42.42 24.63 14.18
CA VAL A 45 -42.33 24.23 12.77
C VAL A 45 -41.28 25.08 12.02
N LEU A 46 -41.25 26.39 12.26
CA LEU A 46 -40.26 27.28 11.63
C LEU A 46 -38.83 27.00 12.12
N ALA A 47 -38.67 26.76 13.42
CA ALA A 47 -37.38 26.39 14.01
C ALA A 47 -36.91 25.03 13.49
N TYR A 48 -37.82 24.06 13.36
CA TYR A 48 -37.52 22.74 12.80
C TYR A 48 -37.06 22.84 11.34
N ASN A 49 -37.80 23.59 10.51
CA ASN A 49 -37.42 23.81 9.11
C ASN A 49 -36.06 24.54 8.99
N THR A 50 -35.84 25.56 9.81
CA THR A 50 -34.58 26.31 9.85
C THR A 50 -33.42 25.44 10.31
N HIS A 51 -33.62 24.62 11.34
CA HIS A 51 -32.64 23.65 11.83
C HIS A 51 -32.26 22.65 10.73
N PHE A 52 -33.25 22.03 10.08
CA PHE A 52 -33.03 21.07 9.01
C PHE A 52 -32.31 21.70 7.80
N THR A 53 -32.73 22.90 7.39
CA THR A 53 -32.11 23.64 6.29
C THR A 53 -30.67 24.05 6.64
N GLY A 54 -30.43 24.51 7.87
CA GLY A 54 -29.11 24.89 8.36
C GLY A 54 -28.15 23.70 8.42
N LEU A 55 -28.64 22.53 8.87
CA LEU A 55 -27.89 21.28 8.89
C LEU A 55 -27.57 20.79 7.47
N ASN A 56 -28.55 20.81 6.55
CA ASN A 56 -28.33 20.46 5.15
C ASN A 56 -27.30 21.38 4.48
N ALA A 57 -27.37 22.69 4.74
CA ALA A 57 -26.39 23.65 4.22
C ALA A 57 -24.99 23.41 4.81
N ASN A 58 -24.89 23.09 6.09
CA ASN A 58 -23.62 22.75 6.74
C ASN A 58 -22.99 21.50 6.12
N PHE A 59 -23.78 20.44 5.94
CA PHE A 59 -23.32 19.22 5.28
C PHE A 59 -22.92 19.48 3.83
N ALA A 60 -23.73 20.21 3.05
CA ALA A 60 -23.38 20.56 1.67
C ALA A 60 -22.07 21.38 1.58
N LEU A 61 -21.85 22.32 2.50
CA LEU A 61 -20.61 23.11 2.56
C LEU A 61 -19.40 22.26 2.96
N ASN A 62 -19.55 21.36 3.93
CA ASN A 62 -18.47 20.45 4.30
C ASN A 62 -18.14 19.48 3.15
N GLU A 63 -19.14 19.00 2.42
CA GLU A 63 -18.96 18.14 1.24
C GLU A 63 -18.35 18.88 0.03
N SER A 64 -18.32 20.23 0.04
CA SER A 64 -17.76 21.04 -1.06
C SER A 64 -16.23 21.16 -1.03
N PHE A 65 -15.57 20.82 0.07
CA PHE A 65 -14.11 20.88 0.20
C PHE A 65 -13.51 19.51 0.53
N ILE A 66 -12.44 19.14 -0.18
CA ILE A 66 -11.83 17.80 -0.09
C ILE A 66 -11.37 17.43 1.34
N ASN A 67 -10.94 18.43 2.11
CA ASN A 67 -10.47 18.25 3.48
C ASN A 67 -11.61 17.98 4.48
N THR A 68 -12.82 18.47 4.22
CA THR A 68 -13.98 18.37 5.13
C THR A 68 -15.03 17.38 4.65
N ALA A 69 -15.00 16.99 3.37
CA ALA A 69 -15.94 16.04 2.80
C ALA A 69 -15.82 14.67 3.47
N GLN A 70 -16.96 14.09 3.82
CA GLN A 70 -17.06 12.80 4.50
C GLN A 70 -17.53 11.70 3.54
N LEU A 71 -18.33 12.02 2.53
CA LEU A 71 -18.76 11.05 1.54
C LEU A 71 -17.65 10.77 0.53
N ARG A 72 -17.41 9.48 0.25
CA ARG A 72 -16.40 9.06 -0.73
C ARG A 72 -16.70 9.59 -2.14
N SER A 73 -17.97 9.62 -2.53
CA SER A 73 -18.38 10.13 -3.84
C SER A 73 -18.03 11.61 -4.03
N SER A 74 -18.25 12.44 -3.01
CA SER A 74 -17.83 13.85 -3.02
C SER A 74 -16.32 13.98 -3.11
N VAL A 75 -15.57 13.22 -2.30
CA VAL A 75 -14.10 13.26 -2.31
C VAL A 75 -13.54 12.81 -3.65
N ALA A 76 -14.11 11.77 -4.26
CA ALA A 76 -13.71 11.30 -5.58
C ALA A 76 -14.00 12.33 -6.69
N SER A 77 -15.17 12.98 -6.66
CA SER A 77 -15.54 14.03 -7.61
C SER A 77 -14.68 15.29 -7.46
N LEU A 78 -14.38 15.70 -6.22
CA LEU A 78 -13.47 16.83 -5.96
C LEU A 78 -12.04 16.51 -6.40
N ALA A 79 -11.57 15.28 -6.18
CA ALA A 79 -10.27 14.83 -6.64
C ALA A 79 -10.19 14.81 -8.18
N GLU A 80 -11.27 14.43 -8.87
CA GLU A 80 -11.36 14.51 -10.33
C GLU A 80 -11.18 15.95 -10.83
N GLY A 81 -11.77 16.94 -10.15
CA GLY A 81 -11.56 18.36 -10.46
C GLY A 81 -10.09 18.81 -10.32
N LEU A 82 -9.29 18.08 -9.55
CA LEU A 82 -7.84 18.25 -9.43
C LEU A 82 -7.05 17.38 -10.42
N GLY A 83 -7.71 16.69 -11.34
CA GLY A 83 -7.09 15.77 -12.30
C GLY A 83 -6.62 14.44 -11.70
N TYR A 84 -7.00 14.14 -10.45
CA TYR A 84 -6.72 12.87 -9.78
C TYR A 84 -7.95 11.96 -9.85
N THR A 85 -7.84 10.83 -10.54
CA THR A 85 -8.90 9.82 -10.56
C THR A 85 -8.57 8.73 -9.53
N PRO A 86 -9.39 8.55 -8.48
CA PRO A 86 -9.15 7.50 -7.48
C PRO A 86 -9.13 6.10 -8.09
N ARG A 87 -8.35 5.20 -7.48
CA ARG A 87 -8.29 3.80 -7.91
C ARG A 87 -9.62 3.08 -7.69
N SER A 88 -10.04 2.29 -8.67
CA SER A 88 -11.15 1.33 -8.59
C SER A 88 -10.77 0.09 -7.77
N TYR A 89 -11.60 -0.96 -7.85
CA TYR A 89 -11.11 -2.30 -7.52
C TYR A 89 -9.95 -2.68 -8.45
N VAL A 90 -9.04 -3.51 -7.96
CA VAL A 90 -7.94 -4.08 -8.75
C VAL A 90 -7.98 -5.59 -8.61
N SER A 91 -7.94 -6.28 -9.74
CA SER A 91 -7.87 -7.73 -9.82
C SER A 91 -6.59 -8.27 -9.21
N SER A 92 -6.71 -9.36 -8.44
CA SER A 92 -5.55 -10.13 -8.00
C SER A 92 -4.88 -10.78 -9.21
N GLU A 93 -3.55 -10.74 -9.27
CA GLU A 93 -2.75 -11.26 -10.38
C GLU A 93 -1.90 -12.43 -9.91
N ALA A 94 -1.88 -13.53 -10.67
CA ALA A 94 -0.96 -14.64 -10.49
C ALA A 94 -0.16 -14.88 -11.77
N SER A 95 1.01 -15.49 -11.65
CA SER A 95 1.81 -15.91 -12.80
C SER A 95 1.85 -17.43 -12.87
N LEU A 96 1.40 -17.99 -13.98
CA LEU A 96 1.31 -19.43 -14.20
C LEU A 96 2.21 -19.87 -15.35
N ASP A 97 3.02 -20.89 -15.12
CA ASP A 97 3.69 -21.63 -16.19
C ASP A 97 2.70 -22.64 -16.76
N LEU A 98 2.32 -22.42 -18.02
CA LEU A 98 1.32 -23.22 -18.71
C LEU A 98 1.98 -24.09 -19.78
N SER A 99 1.72 -25.39 -19.74
CA SER A 99 2.20 -26.30 -20.78
C SER A 99 1.17 -27.34 -21.20
N LEU A 100 1.35 -27.86 -22.41
CA LEU A 100 0.51 -28.90 -22.98
C LEU A 100 1.39 -30.01 -23.57
N SER A 101 1.05 -31.26 -23.28
CA SER A 101 1.71 -32.42 -23.91
C SER A 101 0.77 -33.04 -24.94
N ILE A 102 1.15 -32.97 -26.21
CA ILE A 102 0.39 -33.51 -27.34
C ILE A 102 1.06 -34.79 -27.84
N THR A 103 0.32 -35.89 -27.76
CA THR A 103 0.80 -37.22 -28.17
C THR A 103 0.28 -37.63 -29.55
N THR A 104 -0.76 -36.97 -30.07
CA THR A 104 -1.29 -37.27 -31.41
C THR A 104 -0.42 -36.75 -32.53
N THR A 105 -0.44 -37.45 -33.67
CA THR A 105 0.25 -37.06 -34.91
C THR A 105 -0.79 -36.87 -36.03
N PRO A 106 -0.61 -35.89 -36.95
CA PRO A 106 0.43 -34.87 -36.97
C PRO A 106 0.24 -33.80 -35.88
N ARG A 107 1.36 -33.34 -35.31
CA ARG A 107 1.40 -32.27 -34.32
C ARG A 107 1.37 -30.90 -35.00
N PRO A 108 0.55 -29.94 -34.54
CA PRO A 108 0.56 -28.59 -35.09
C PRO A 108 1.86 -27.86 -34.73
N ALA A 109 2.44 -27.07 -35.64
CA ALA A 109 3.70 -26.37 -35.36
C ALA A 109 3.58 -25.35 -34.20
N ALA A 110 2.39 -24.76 -34.02
CA ALA A 110 2.08 -23.85 -32.93
C ALA A 110 0.62 -24.03 -32.46
N ILE A 111 0.40 -23.74 -31.19
CA ILE A 111 -0.93 -23.71 -30.56
C ILE A 111 -1.14 -22.34 -29.91
N ILE A 112 -2.40 -21.94 -29.79
CA ILE A 112 -2.80 -20.65 -29.21
C ILE A 112 -3.68 -20.91 -28.00
N LEU A 113 -3.29 -20.37 -26.86
CA LEU A 113 -4.12 -20.19 -25.70
C LEU A 113 -5.00 -18.96 -25.94
N PRO A 114 -6.32 -19.11 -26.11
CA PRO A 114 -7.18 -17.96 -26.32
C PRO A 114 -7.21 -17.06 -25.08
N ARG A 115 -7.52 -15.78 -25.32
CA ARG A 115 -7.90 -14.83 -24.27
C ARG A 115 -9.10 -15.39 -23.48
N ASN A 116 -9.19 -15.03 -22.20
CA ASN A 116 -10.20 -15.48 -21.26
C ASN A 116 -10.19 -16.99 -21.01
N THR A 117 -9.00 -17.62 -21.07
CA THR A 117 -8.88 -18.98 -20.55
C THR A 117 -8.98 -18.91 -19.04
N GLU A 118 -9.96 -19.64 -18.48
CA GLU A 118 -10.31 -19.57 -17.06
C GLU A 118 -9.59 -20.64 -16.24
N PHE A 119 -9.17 -20.25 -15.04
CA PHE A 119 -8.56 -21.06 -14.00
C PHE A 119 -9.31 -20.83 -12.69
N THR A 120 -9.37 -21.84 -11.84
CA THR A 120 -9.93 -21.71 -10.49
C THR A 120 -8.87 -22.01 -9.44
N THR A 121 -8.86 -21.21 -8.38
CA THR A 121 -8.04 -21.43 -7.17
C THR A 121 -8.93 -21.32 -5.93
N SER A 122 -8.52 -21.96 -4.84
CA SER A 122 -9.17 -21.80 -3.53
C SER A 122 -8.28 -20.95 -2.63
N VAL A 123 -8.87 -19.94 -1.98
CA VAL A 123 -8.23 -19.13 -0.92
C VAL A 123 -9.19 -19.14 0.26
N ASP A 124 -8.73 -19.58 1.43
CA ASP A 124 -9.54 -19.69 2.66
C ASP A 124 -10.88 -20.43 2.44
N ASP A 125 -10.82 -21.57 1.75
CA ASP A 125 -11.99 -22.41 1.36
C ASP A 125 -13.03 -21.72 0.45
N VAL A 126 -12.72 -20.54 -0.10
CA VAL A 126 -13.53 -19.84 -1.10
C VAL A 126 -12.87 -19.98 -2.48
N SER A 127 -13.67 -20.37 -3.48
CA SER A 127 -13.20 -20.53 -4.86
C SER A 127 -13.25 -19.21 -5.64
N TYR A 128 -12.15 -18.86 -6.29
CA TYR A 128 -11.99 -17.67 -7.12
C TYR A 128 -11.63 -18.07 -8.56
N THR A 129 -12.12 -17.28 -9.53
CA THR A 129 -11.83 -17.49 -10.95
C THR A 129 -10.81 -16.48 -11.45
N PHE A 130 -9.77 -16.97 -12.11
CA PHE A 130 -8.71 -16.21 -12.76
C PHE A 130 -8.78 -16.43 -14.26
N GLN A 131 -8.36 -15.45 -15.05
CA GLN A 131 -8.38 -15.58 -16.50
C GLN A 131 -7.28 -14.78 -17.20
N THR A 132 -6.89 -15.26 -18.39
CA THR A 132 -5.93 -14.55 -19.26
C THR A 132 -6.59 -13.33 -19.91
N ARG A 133 -5.85 -12.22 -20.06
CA ARG A 133 -6.35 -11.00 -20.73
C ARG A 133 -5.97 -10.89 -22.20
N GLU A 134 -5.00 -11.68 -22.62
CA GLU A 134 -4.52 -11.75 -23.99
C GLU A 134 -4.38 -13.21 -24.44
N SER A 135 -4.14 -13.40 -25.73
CA SER A 135 -3.85 -14.73 -26.28
C SER A 135 -2.35 -14.99 -26.21
N PHE A 136 -1.97 -16.20 -25.84
CA PHE A 136 -0.57 -16.63 -25.79
C PHE A 136 -0.34 -17.75 -26.81
N SER A 137 0.84 -17.83 -27.38
CA SER A 137 1.20 -18.90 -28.31
C SER A 137 2.28 -19.80 -27.71
N ALA A 138 2.24 -21.06 -28.10
CA ALA A 138 3.29 -22.04 -27.80
C ALA A 138 3.68 -22.77 -29.08
N ASN A 139 4.96 -23.13 -29.20
CA ASN A 139 5.51 -23.87 -30.32
C ASN A 139 5.90 -25.28 -29.87
N ASP A 140 5.91 -26.24 -30.80
CA ASP A 140 6.38 -27.61 -30.51
C ASP A 140 7.89 -27.60 -30.23
N ASP A 141 8.30 -28.20 -29.11
CA ASP A 141 9.71 -28.43 -28.76
C ASP A 141 10.37 -29.59 -29.54
N GLY A 142 9.59 -30.28 -30.38
CA GLY A 142 9.99 -31.47 -31.14
C GLY A 142 9.70 -32.79 -30.42
N ASN A 143 9.42 -32.74 -29.11
CA ASN A 143 8.98 -33.88 -28.30
C ASN A 143 7.46 -33.88 -28.07
N GLY A 144 6.75 -32.84 -28.51
CA GLY A 144 5.31 -32.67 -28.34
C GLY A 144 4.94 -31.92 -27.07
N ILE A 145 5.87 -31.22 -26.45
CA ILE A 145 5.60 -30.30 -25.33
C ILE A 145 5.50 -28.89 -25.89
N TYR A 146 4.40 -28.23 -25.54
CA TYR A 146 4.11 -26.85 -25.91
C TYR A 146 4.11 -26.02 -24.64
N GLN A 147 5.14 -25.20 -24.47
CA GLN A 147 5.23 -24.24 -23.38
C GLN A 147 4.70 -22.89 -23.86
N PHE A 148 3.71 -22.34 -23.17
CA PHE A 148 3.22 -20.99 -23.48
C PHE A 148 4.21 -19.94 -22.99
N LEU A 149 4.45 -18.93 -23.83
CA LEU A 149 5.36 -17.84 -23.56
C LEU A 149 4.60 -16.49 -23.59
N ASN A 150 5.03 -15.57 -22.74
CA ASN A 150 4.53 -14.19 -22.71
C ASN A 150 5.23 -13.32 -23.78
N SER A 151 4.83 -12.04 -23.88
CA SER A 151 5.37 -11.08 -24.86
C SER A 151 6.88 -10.80 -24.73
N THR A 152 7.49 -11.16 -23.59
CA THR A 152 8.93 -11.05 -23.32
C THR A 152 9.68 -12.38 -23.43
N ASN A 153 9.06 -13.42 -24.01
CA ASN A 153 9.56 -14.80 -24.10
C ASN A 153 9.79 -15.49 -22.74
N GLY A 154 9.12 -15.05 -21.67
CA GLY A 154 9.09 -15.73 -20.37
C GLY A 154 7.96 -16.75 -20.26
N THR A 155 8.09 -17.75 -19.38
CA THR A 155 7.08 -18.82 -19.17
C THR A 155 5.92 -18.40 -18.28
N GLY A 156 6.12 -17.38 -17.46
CA GLY A 156 5.12 -16.85 -16.54
C GLY A 156 4.01 -16.09 -17.29
N ILE A 157 2.86 -16.73 -17.41
CA ILE A 157 1.66 -16.17 -18.03
C ILE A 157 0.84 -15.44 -16.96
N PRO A 158 0.58 -14.13 -17.11
CA PRO A 158 -0.23 -13.40 -16.14
C PRO A 158 -1.71 -13.76 -16.27
N VAL A 159 -2.32 -14.12 -15.14
CA VAL A 159 -3.76 -14.36 -15.02
C VAL A 159 -4.34 -13.47 -13.94
N PHE A 160 -5.54 -12.95 -14.18
CA PHE A 160 -6.18 -11.95 -13.35
C PHE A 160 -7.49 -12.48 -12.78
N GLU A 161 -7.72 -12.23 -11.49
CA GLU A 161 -8.95 -12.60 -10.79
C GLU A 161 -10.12 -11.77 -11.29
N GLY A 162 -11.26 -12.43 -11.43
CA GLY A 162 -12.53 -11.80 -11.73
C GLY A 162 -13.22 -12.44 -12.92
N THR A 163 -14.45 -12.00 -13.15
CA THR A 163 -15.30 -12.44 -14.26
C THR A 163 -15.29 -11.39 -15.36
N GLU A 164 -15.14 -11.81 -16.62
CA GLU A 164 -15.17 -10.85 -17.71
C GLU A 164 -16.63 -10.48 -17.99
N LYS A 165 -16.89 -9.17 -18.00
CA LYS A 165 -18.16 -8.62 -18.40
C LYS A 165 -17.96 -7.71 -19.61
N THR A 166 -18.94 -7.73 -20.50
CA THR A 166 -18.98 -6.87 -21.67
C THR A 166 -20.18 -5.93 -21.58
N LYS A 167 -19.94 -4.63 -21.71
CA LYS A 167 -20.99 -3.62 -21.85
C LYS A 167 -20.94 -3.02 -23.25
N THR A 168 -22.08 -3.02 -23.94
CA THR A 168 -22.21 -2.41 -25.27
C THR A 168 -23.03 -1.14 -25.20
N PHE A 169 -22.58 -0.10 -25.89
CA PHE A 169 -23.30 1.14 -26.11
C PHE A 169 -23.45 1.40 -27.61
N PHE A 170 -24.58 2.00 -28.00
CA PHE A 170 -24.79 2.50 -29.35
C PHE A 170 -24.75 4.02 -29.31
N VAL A 171 -23.95 4.61 -30.19
CA VAL A 171 -23.79 6.06 -30.24
C VAL A 171 -25.00 6.65 -30.94
N GLY A 172 -25.81 7.42 -30.19
CA GLY A 172 -26.96 8.17 -30.70
C GLY A 172 -26.55 9.39 -31.51
N ASP A 173 -27.52 10.25 -31.83
CA ASP A 173 -27.25 11.51 -32.51
C ASP A 173 -26.38 12.43 -31.63
N THR A 174 -25.44 13.12 -32.26
CA THR A 174 -24.46 13.99 -31.60
C THR A 174 -25.03 15.35 -31.17
N SER A 175 -26.31 15.64 -31.48
CA SER A 175 -27.00 16.82 -30.97
C SER A 175 -27.21 16.79 -29.45
N ASP A 176 -27.27 15.58 -28.87
CA ASP A 176 -27.45 15.36 -27.44
C ASP A 176 -26.14 14.92 -26.79
N THR A 177 -25.90 15.39 -25.57
CA THR A 177 -24.80 14.89 -24.73
C THR A 177 -25.01 13.41 -24.41
N GLN A 178 -24.12 12.57 -24.93
CA GLN A 178 -24.15 11.13 -24.72
C GLN A 178 -23.44 10.78 -23.40
N ILE A 179 -24.10 9.97 -22.56
CA ILE A 179 -23.55 9.52 -21.27
C ILE A 179 -23.42 7.98 -21.32
N TYR A 180 -22.20 7.48 -21.15
CA TYR A 180 -21.91 6.05 -21.22
C TYR A 180 -21.57 5.51 -19.82
N VAL A 181 -22.58 5.01 -19.09
CA VAL A 181 -22.40 4.49 -17.72
C VAL A 181 -22.29 2.96 -17.72
N ILE A 182 -21.27 2.46 -17.03
CA ILE A 182 -21.04 1.05 -16.72
C ILE A 182 -21.52 0.79 -15.29
N PRO A 183 -22.67 0.09 -15.11
CA PRO A 183 -23.27 -0.10 -13.80
C PRO A 183 -22.63 -1.27 -13.02
N ASP A 184 -21.32 -1.22 -12.82
CA ASP A 184 -20.57 -2.20 -12.02
C ASP A 184 -19.63 -1.49 -11.06
N VAL A 185 -19.90 -1.63 -9.76
CA VAL A 185 -19.09 -1.03 -8.69
C VAL A 185 -17.78 -1.77 -8.44
N THR A 186 -17.68 -3.03 -8.88
CA THR A 186 -16.51 -3.92 -8.70
C THR A 186 -15.62 -4.00 -9.93
N LEU A 187 -15.84 -3.11 -10.89
CA LEU A 187 -15.06 -3.00 -12.11
C LEU A 187 -13.60 -2.65 -11.80
N ASP A 188 -12.68 -3.38 -12.42
CA ASP A 188 -11.28 -3.00 -12.49
C ASP A 188 -10.99 -2.14 -13.73
N THR A 189 -10.74 -0.86 -13.50
CA THR A 189 -10.45 0.13 -14.54
C THR A 189 -9.14 -0.12 -15.29
N THR A 190 -8.19 -0.83 -14.68
CA THR A 190 -6.90 -1.16 -15.33
C THR A 190 -7.04 -2.23 -16.39
N THR A 191 -8.08 -3.07 -16.29
CA THR A 191 -8.33 -4.19 -17.21
C THR A 191 -9.22 -3.81 -18.40
N LEU A 192 -9.63 -2.53 -18.50
CA LEU A 192 -10.55 -2.04 -19.51
C LEU A 192 -9.99 -2.21 -20.93
N ARG A 193 -10.84 -2.75 -21.80
CA ARG A 193 -10.60 -2.78 -23.24
C ARG A 193 -11.78 -2.17 -23.96
N ILE A 194 -11.57 -1.03 -24.62
CA ILE A 194 -12.61 -0.30 -25.34
C ILE A 194 -12.39 -0.44 -26.84
N ARG A 195 -13.40 -0.99 -27.51
CA ARG A 195 -13.40 -1.23 -28.96
C ARG A 195 -14.56 -0.46 -29.57
N VAL A 196 -14.26 0.42 -30.52
CA VAL A 196 -15.28 1.21 -31.22
C VAL A 196 -15.40 0.68 -32.64
N PHE A 197 -16.57 0.15 -32.96
CA PHE A 197 -16.91 -0.39 -34.26
C PHE A 197 -17.64 0.69 -35.07
N PRO A 198 -17.30 0.87 -36.37
CA PRO A 198 -17.99 1.83 -37.24
C PRO A 198 -19.49 1.58 -37.39
N THR A 199 -19.92 0.32 -37.26
CA THR A 199 -21.34 -0.07 -37.34
C THR A 199 -21.63 -1.22 -36.38
N ALA A 200 -22.92 -1.47 -36.11
CA ALA A 200 -23.36 -2.58 -35.26
C ALA A 200 -22.92 -3.97 -35.75
N SER A 201 -22.80 -4.17 -37.07
CA SER A 201 -22.42 -5.43 -37.71
C SER A 201 -20.93 -5.54 -38.07
N SER A 202 -20.14 -4.46 -37.93
CA SER A 202 -18.71 -4.49 -38.24
C SER A 202 -17.95 -5.45 -37.32
N THR A 203 -16.95 -6.12 -37.90
CA THR A 203 -15.93 -6.91 -37.18
C THR A 203 -14.63 -6.15 -36.97
N LEU A 204 -14.39 -5.09 -37.77
CA LEU A 204 -13.26 -4.17 -37.61
C LEU A 204 -13.60 -3.12 -36.55
N PHE A 205 -12.63 -2.81 -35.69
CA PHE A 205 -12.76 -1.84 -34.61
C PHE A 205 -11.46 -1.05 -34.41
N ASP A 206 -11.62 0.18 -33.94
CA ASP A 206 -10.53 0.97 -33.39
C ASP A 206 -10.43 0.70 -31.89
N THR A 207 -9.22 0.54 -31.37
CA THR A 207 -8.98 0.38 -29.93
C THR A 207 -8.69 1.74 -29.31
N TYR A 208 -9.37 2.04 -28.22
CA TYR A 208 -9.18 3.27 -27.46
C TYR A 208 -8.33 2.99 -26.23
N THR A 209 -7.39 3.88 -25.95
CA THR A 209 -6.48 3.81 -24.80
C THR A 209 -6.80 4.89 -23.77
N ASP A 210 -6.51 4.65 -22.49
CA ASP A 210 -6.75 5.64 -21.44
C ASP A 210 -5.90 6.89 -21.69
N ILE A 211 -6.52 8.07 -21.60
CA ILE A 211 -5.87 9.38 -21.75
C ILE A 211 -4.74 9.60 -20.73
N LYS A 212 -4.71 8.87 -19.62
CA LYS A 212 -3.59 8.89 -18.67
C LYS A 212 -2.29 8.40 -19.26
N LYS A 213 -2.35 7.48 -20.24
CA LYS A 213 -1.17 6.95 -20.93
C LYS A 213 -0.77 7.81 -22.14
N ALA A 214 -1.53 8.85 -22.46
CA ALA A 214 -1.25 9.74 -23.57
C ALA A 214 -0.06 10.65 -23.24
N VAL A 215 1.00 10.56 -24.03
CA VAL A 215 2.12 11.52 -24.00
C VAL A 215 1.82 12.75 -24.86
N LYS A 216 1.12 12.53 -25.99
CA LYS A 216 0.71 13.56 -26.94
C LYS A 216 -0.72 13.29 -27.40
N ILE A 217 -1.47 14.35 -27.67
CA ILE A 217 -2.83 14.27 -28.23
C ILE A 217 -2.80 14.91 -29.61
N GLU A 218 -3.17 14.13 -30.62
CA GLU A 218 -3.38 14.56 -32.00
C GLU A 218 -4.85 14.29 -32.40
N ASN A 219 -5.29 14.86 -33.52
CA ASN A 219 -6.70 14.78 -33.94
C ASN A 219 -7.17 13.33 -34.24
N ASP A 220 -6.24 12.45 -34.62
CA ASP A 220 -6.51 11.04 -34.92
C ASP A 220 -6.34 10.12 -33.70
N SER A 221 -5.87 10.66 -32.56
CA SER A 221 -5.58 9.86 -31.37
C SER A 221 -6.84 9.27 -30.75
N THR A 222 -6.82 7.97 -30.45
CA THR A 222 -7.97 7.23 -29.91
C THR A 222 -7.88 7.13 -28.39
N TYR A 223 -8.26 8.20 -27.70
CA TYR A 223 -8.25 8.25 -26.23
C TYR A 223 -9.63 8.22 -25.60
N TYR A 224 -9.71 7.65 -24.40
CA TYR A 224 -10.87 7.73 -23.52
C TYR A 224 -10.46 8.16 -22.12
N GLN A 225 -11.40 8.69 -21.36
CA GLN A 225 -11.28 8.91 -19.93
C GLN A 225 -12.40 8.15 -19.21
N ILE A 226 -12.10 7.57 -18.07
CA ILE A 226 -13.10 6.96 -17.19
C ILE A 226 -13.11 7.64 -15.83
N LYS A 227 -14.30 7.91 -15.31
CA LYS A 227 -14.50 8.53 -13.99
C LYS A 227 -15.53 7.78 -13.16
N GLU A 228 -15.42 7.89 -11.85
CA GLU A 228 -16.41 7.34 -10.92
C GLU A 228 -17.54 8.37 -10.71
N VAL A 229 -18.78 7.94 -10.90
CA VAL A 229 -19.97 8.76 -10.65
C VAL A 229 -20.46 8.59 -9.20
N PRO A 230 -21.28 9.51 -8.66
CA PRO A 230 -21.62 9.53 -7.23
C PRO A 230 -22.30 8.26 -6.68
N ASN A 231 -22.92 7.45 -7.52
CA ASN A 231 -23.51 6.15 -7.16
C ASN A 231 -22.48 4.99 -7.15
N GLY A 232 -21.20 5.26 -7.41
CA GLY A 232 -20.11 4.29 -7.41
C GLY A 232 -19.91 3.53 -8.72
N TYR A 233 -20.72 3.82 -9.75
CA TYR A 233 -20.53 3.32 -11.12
C TYR A 233 -19.45 4.13 -11.86
N TYR A 234 -19.18 3.73 -13.10
CA TYR A 234 -18.16 4.37 -13.92
C TYR A 234 -18.75 4.95 -15.19
N GLU A 235 -18.39 6.19 -15.51
CA GLU A 235 -18.78 6.88 -16.74
C GLU A 235 -17.59 6.98 -17.68
N LEU A 236 -17.81 6.60 -18.94
CA LEU A 236 -16.84 6.69 -20.01
C LEU A 236 -17.04 7.96 -20.82
N ILE A 237 -15.94 8.71 -21.01
CA ILE A 237 -15.90 9.97 -21.73
C ILE A 237 -14.89 9.84 -22.88
N PHE A 238 -15.26 10.38 -24.04
CA PHE A 238 -14.39 10.48 -25.21
C PHE A 238 -14.08 11.94 -25.50
N GLY A 239 -13.06 12.18 -26.33
CA GLY A 239 -12.77 13.51 -26.85
C GLY A 239 -13.91 14.09 -27.69
N ASP A 240 -13.74 15.36 -28.07
CA ASP A 240 -14.64 16.15 -28.92
C ASP A 240 -14.54 15.83 -30.42
N GLY A 241 -13.56 15.01 -30.85
CA GLY A 241 -13.35 14.68 -32.26
C GLY A 241 -12.61 15.76 -33.06
N LEU A 242 -12.19 16.85 -32.41
CA LEU A 242 -11.53 17.99 -33.05
C LEU A 242 -10.14 18.24 -32.45
N THR A 243 -10.06 18.48 -31.15
CA THR A 243 -8.83 18.90 -30.46
C THR A 243 -8.35 17.88 -29.43
N THR A 244 -9.23 17.00 -28.97
CA THR A 244 -8.96 16.05 -27.88
C THR A 244 -8.93 14.59 -28.34
N GLY A 245 -8.65 14.38 -29.62
CA GLY A 245 -8.64 13.06 -30.25
C GLY A 245 -9.98 12.66 -30.86
N LYS A 246 -10.01 11.47 -31.46
CA LYS A 246 -11.11 10.95 -32.29
C LYS A 246 -12.31 10.52 -31.43
N ALA A 247 -13.45 11.20 -31.58
CA ALA A 247 -14.72 10.82 -30.94
C ALA A 247 -15.46 9.70 -31.70
N PRO A 248 -16.17 8.79 -31.00
CA PRO A 248 -17.17 7.93 -31.62
C PRO A 248 -18.28 8.76 -32.30
N LYS A 249 -18.69 8.36 -33.50
CA LYS A 249 -19.73 9.06 -34.28
C LYS A 249 -21.07 8.35 -34.17
N ALA A 250 -22.16 9.06 -34.44
CA ALA A 250 -23.51 8.48 -34.51
C ALA A 250 -23.54 7.21 -35.37
N GLY A 251 -24.16 6.15 -34.86
CA GLY A 251 -24.21 4.83 -35.51
C GLY A 251 -23.05 3.89 -35.17
N ASN A 252 -21.98 4.38 -34.53
CA ASN A 252 -20.92 3.52 -34.01
C ASN A 252 -21.44 2.65 -32.85
N LYS A 253 -20.80 1.49 -32.67
CA LYS A 253 -21.04 0.58 -31.55
C LYS A 253 -19.78 0.55 -30.67
N ILE A 254 -19.91 0.93 -29.41
CA ILE A 254 -18.84 0.90 -28.42
C ILE A 254 -18.99 -0.39 -27.61
N VAL A 255 -17.95 -1.21 -27.56
CA VAL A 255 -17.90 -2.43 -26.76
C VAL A 255 -16.80 -2.28 -25.72
N VAL A 256 -17.19 -2.39 -24.45
CA VAL A 256 -16.29 -2.29 -23.29
C VAL A 256 -16.20 -3.65 -22.62
N ASP A 257 -15.02 -4.25 -22.64
CA ASP A 257 -14.73 -5.48 -21.89
C ASP A 257 -13.91 -5.13 -20.64
N TYR A 258 -14.26 -5.69 -19.49
CA TYR A 258 -13.59 -5.43 -18.20
C TYR A 258 -13.72 -6.62 -17.26
N LEU A 259 -12.89 -6.66 -16.23
CA LEU A 259 -13.03 -7.60 -15.12
C LEU A 259 -13.88 -7.01 -13.99
N SER A 260 -14.83 -7.81 -13.52
CA SER A 260 -15.50 -7.63 -12.24
C SER A 260 -14.82 -8.54 -11.23
N THR A 261 -14.18 -7.95 -10.21
CA THR A 261 -13.25 -8.60 -9.29
C THR A 261 -13.70 -8.48 -7.83
N LEU A 262 -13.23 -9.39 -6.98
CA LEU A 262 -13.40 -9.32 -5.53
C LEU A 262 -12.23 -8.61 -4.81
N GLY A 263 -11.28 -8.06 -5.56
CA GLY A 263 -10.16 -7.28 -5.02
C GLY A 263 -9.19 -8.14 -4.21
N SER A 264 -8.89 -7.72 -2.99
CA SER A 264 -7.88 -8.39 -2.14
C SER A 264 -8.30 -9.77 -1.65
N ALA A 265 -9.58 -10.14 -1.74
CA ALA A 265 -10.07 -11.46 -1.37
C ALA A 265 -9.49 -12.58 -2.25
N GLY A 266 -9.09 -12.26 -3.49
CA GLY A 266 -8.43 -13.21 -4.40
C GLY A 266 -6.93 -13.34 -4.20
N ASN A 267 -6.30 -12.72 -3.19
CA ASN A 267 -4.86 -12.84 -2.94
C ASN A 267 -4.53 -14.15 -2.20
N GLY A 268 -3.31 -14.67 -2.36
CA GLY A 268 -2.82 -15.85 -1.63
C GLY A 268 -3.13 -17.20 -2.29
N GLY A 269 -3.66 -17.22 -3.51
CA GLY A 269 -3.91 -18.42 -4.30
C GLY A 269 -2.61 -19.09 -4.73
N VAL A 270 -2.49 -20.40 -4.43
CA VAL A 270 -1.26 -21.18 -4.65
C VAL A 270 -1.43 -22.25 -5.73
N SER A 271 -2.64 -22.79 -5.89
CA SER A 271 -2.90 -23.89 -6.83
C SER A 271 -4.04 -23.52 -7.78
N PHE A 272 -3.73 -23.58 -9.07
CA PHE A 272 -4.66 -23.19 -10.12
C PHE A 272 -5.03 -24.41 -10.95
N THR A 273 -6.34 -24.62 -11.11
CA THR A 273 -6.88 -25.69 -11.95
C THR A 273 -7.53 -25.06 -13.18
N PRO A 274 -7.16 -25.46 -14.41
CA PRO A 274 -7.81 -24.96 -15.62
C PRO A 274 -9.27 -25.44 -15.67
N LYS A 275 -10.19 -24.55 -16.02
CA LYS A 275 -11.63 -24.88 -16.08
C LYS A 275 -12.02 -25.58 -17.38
N SER A 276 -11.26 -25.35 -18.45
CA SER A 276 -11.46 -25.96 -19.76
C SER A 276 -10.21 -26.70 -20.23
N SER A 277 -10.44 -27.77 -20.99
CA SER A 277 -9.38 -28.44 -21.76
C SER A 277 -9.23 -27.77 -23.12
N ILE A 278 -8.04 -27.86 -23.71
CA ILE A 278 -7.79 -27.36 -25.07
C ILE A 278 -8.06 -28.50 -26.05
N ARG A 279 -8.94 -28.26 -27.02
CA ARG A 279 -9.25 -29.22 -28.10
C ARG A 279 -8.31 -29.01 -29.28
N ILE A 280 -7.57 -30.04 -29.65
CA ILE A 280 -6.64 -30.04 -30.79
C ILE A 280 -6.89 -31.31 -31.60
N ASN A 281 -7.14 -31.17 -32.91
CA ASN A 281 -7.41 -32.30 -33.81
C ASN A 281 -8.47 -33.27 -33.24
N ASP A 282 -9.57 -32.74 -32.72
CA ASP A 282 -10.68 -33.49 -32.11
C ASP A 282 -10.37 -34.26 -30.81
N VAL A 283 -9.21 -34.04 -30.20
CA VAL A 283 -8.82 -34.59 -28.90
C VAL A 283 -8.70 -33.47 -27.87
N ASN A 284 -9.25 -33.70 -26.67
CA ASN A 284 -9.13 -32.78 -25.55
C ASN A 284 -7.87 -33.08 -24.76
N TYR A 285 -7.04 -32.07 -24.55
CA TYR A 285 -5.83 -32.15 -23.76
C TYR A 285 -5.97 -31.31 -22.49
N ASN A 286 -5.56 -31.88 -21.36
CA ASN A 286 -5.50 -31.18 -20.09
C ASN A 286 -4.23 -30.34 -20.04
N MET A 287 -4.39 -29.06 -19.74
CA MET A 287 -3.27 -28.17 -19.52
C MET A 287 -2.58 -28.51 -18.20
N THR A 288 -1.26 -28.58 -18.23
CA THR A 288 -0.44 -28.63 -17.01
C THR A 288 -0.19 -27.19 -16.57
N VAL A 289 -0.55 -26.91 -15.32
CA VAL A 289 -0.46 -25.57 -14.72
C VAL A 289 0.46 -25.66 -13.52
N VAL A 290 1.55 -24.88 -13.55
CA VAL A 290 2.46 -24.74 -12.43
C VAL A 290 2.47 -23.28 -11.99
N THR A 291 2.28 -23.03 -10.70
CA THR A 291 2.27 -21.67 -10.16
C THR A 291 3.69 -21.15 -10.08
N ALA A 292 4.02 -20.14 -10.89
CA ALA A 292 5.30 -19.43 -10.82
C ALA A 292 5.25 -18.31 -9.75
N ALA A 293 4.10 -17.65 -9.63
CA ALA A 293 3.80 -16.65 -8.61
C ALA A 293 2.40 -16.88 -8.04
N ASN A 294 2.27 -16.91 -6.72
CA ASN A 294 0.97 -16.93 -6.05
C ASN A 294 0.18 -15.66 -6.40
N SER A 295 -1.15 -15.70 -6.27
CA SER A 295 -1.96 -14.53 -6.56
C SER A 295 -1.72 -13.41 -5.54
N ALA A 296 -1.56 -12.17 -6.03
CA ALA A 296 -1.32 -11.00 -5.20
C ALA A 296 -1.70 -9.70 -5.94
N GLY A 297 -1.60 -8.54 -5.26
CA GLY A 297 -1.85 -7.24 -5.87
C GLY A 297 -3.33 -6.83 -5.96
N GLY A 298 -4.26 -7.75 -5.67
CA GLY A 298 -5.69 -7.44 -5.59
C GLY A 298 -5.98 -6.45 -4.47
N ALA A 299 -6.83 -5.47 -4.75
CA ALA A 299 -7.13 -4.39 -3.81
C ALA A 299 -8.54 -3.83 -3.98
N PHE A 300 -9.10 -3.32 -2.88
CA PHE A 300 -10.34 -2.55 -2.92
C PHE A 300 -10.13 -1.12 -3.47
N LYS A 301 -11.26 -0.43 -3.70
CA LYS A 301 -11.30 0.99 -4.01
C LYS A 301 -10.42 1.79 -3.03
N GLU A 302 -9.80 2.84 -3.53
CA GLU A 302 -8.96 3.69 -2.69
C GLU A 302 -9.76 4.31 -1.53
N ASN A 303 -9.15 4.32 -0.34
CA ASN A 303 -9.73 4.91 0.87
C ASN A 303 -9.78 6.44 0.78
N ILE A 304 -10.80 7.05 1.39
CA ILE A 304 -11.06 8.48 1.42
C ILE A 304 -9.83 9.27 1.91
N GLU A 305 -9.20 8.83 2.99
CA GLU A 305 -8.01 9.53 3.54
C GLU A 305 -6.82 9.48 2.60
N SER A 306 -6.63 8.37 1.88
CA SER A 306 -5.58 8.24 0.85
C SER A 306 -5.82 9.23 -0.29
N ILE A 307 -7.06 9.33 -0.78
CA ILE A 307 -7.44 10.28 -1.84
C ILE A 307 -7.20 11.72 -1.37
N ARG A 308 -7.57 12.04 -0.13
CA ARG A 308 -7.42 13.39 0.46
C ARG A 308 -5.95 13.83 0.52
N GLN A 309 -5.04 12.90 0.79
CA GLN A 309 -3.59 13.20 0.83
C GLN A 309 -2.98 13.23 -0.57
N ASN A 310 -3.35 12.29 -1.43
CA ASN A 310 -2.70 12.12 -2.74
C ASN A 310 -3.19 13.10 -3.80
N ALA A 311 -4.49 13.45 -3.82
CA ALA A 311 -5.05 14.28 -4.89
C ALA A 311 -4.42 15.69 -4.96
N PRO A 312 -4.19 16.41 -3.84
CA PRO A 312 -3.49 17.70 -3.88
C PRO A 312 -2.04 17.56 -4.37
N ILE A 313 -1.32 16.52 -3.94
CA ILE A 313 0.08 16.27 -4.34
C ILE A 313 0.17 15.99 -5.85
N ALA A 314 -0.73 15.16 -6.36
CA ALA A 314 -0.81 14.85 -7.78
C ALA A 314 -1.09 16.12 -8.61
N PHE A 315 -2.00 16.99 -8.15
CA PHE A 315 -2.28 18.28 -8.80
C PHE A 315 -1.07 19.23 -8.79
N THR A 316 -0.36 19.35 -7.67
CA THR A 316 0.82 20.23 -7.58
C THR A 316 1.94 19.81 -8.50
N SER A 317 2.12 18.51 -8.74
CA SER A 317 3.15 18.00 -9.63
C SER A 317 2.93 18.35 -11.11
N GLN A 318 1.70 18.73 -11.51
CA GLN A 318 1.32 19.04 -12.91
C GLN A 318 1.75 17.95 -13.91
N ARG A 319 1.77 16.67 -13.50
CA ARG A 319 2.29 15.55 -14.31
C ARG A 319 3.75 15.74 -14.75
N ARG A 320 4.57 16.37 -13.91
CA ARG A 320 6.04 16.45 -14.07
C ARG A 320 6.71 15.94 -12.81
N LEU A 321 7.88 15.32 -12.98
CA LEU A 321 8.68 14.80 -11.88
C LEU A 321 9.87 15.74 -11.64
N VAL A 322 9.69 16.71 -10.73
CA VAL A 322 10.73 17.70 -10.42
C VAL A 322 11.27 17.48 -9.01
N THR A 323 10.39 17.35 -8.03
CA THR A 323 10.74 17.13 -6.62
C THR A 323 10.65 15.65 -6.27
N ALA A 324 11.36 15.23 -5.22
CA ALA A 324 11.27 13.86 -4.71
C ALA A 324 9.82 13.43 -4.38
N GLU A 325 9.03 14.35 -3.81
CA GLU A 325 7.63 14.07 -3.51
C GLU A 325 6.77 13.89 -4.79
N ASP A 326 7.14 14.52 -5.92
CA ASP A 326 6.45 14.27 -7.19
C ASP A 326 6.68 12.85 -7.70
N TYR A 327 7.91 12.33 -7.62
CA TYR A 327 8.22 10.93 -7.94
C TYR A 327 7.39 9.99 -7.07
N LYS A 328 7.36 10.24 -5.76
CA LYS A 328 6.57 9.45 -4.82
C LYS A 328 5.08 9.47 -5.17
N GLY A 329 4.51 10.66 -5.34
CA GLY A 329 3.08 10.85 -5.60
C GLY A 329 2.63 10.20 -6.91
N GLN A 330 3.39 10.37 -7.99
CA GLN A 330 3.05 9.80 -9.30
C GLN A 330 3.21 8.28 -9.35
N ILE A 331 4.27 7.74 -8.73
CA ILE A 331 4.47 6.28 -8.69
C ILE A 331 3.38 5.62 -7.83
N LEU A 332 3.08 6.17 -6.65
CA LEU A 332 2.00 5.65 -5.81
C LEU A 332 0.64 5.78 -6.50
N SER A 333 0.33 6.90 -7.14
CA SER A 333 -0.95 7.06 -7.84
C SER A 333 -1.19 6.00 -8.92
N ASN A 334 -0.15 5.56 -9.62
CA ASN A 334 -0.29 4.63 -10.75
C ASN A 334 -0.05 3.16 -10.36
N TYR A 335 0.81 2.88 -9.38
CA TYR A 335 1.28 1.51 -9.06
C TYR A 335 0.99 1.06 -7.61
N ASN A 336 0.10 1.74 -6.87
CA ASN A 336 -0.36 1.33 -5.52
C ASN A 336 -1.05 -0.06 -5.50
N ALA A 337 -1.36 -0.67 -6.64
CA ALA A 337 -1.75 -2.08 -6.67
C ALA A 337 -0.64 -2.99 -6.13
N TYR A 338 0.60 -2.75 -6.56
CA TYR A 338 1.78 -3.57 -6.25
C TYR A 338 2.61 -3.04 -5.08
N LEU A 339 2.54 -1.72 -4.83
CA LEU A 339 3.38 -1.01 -3.85
C LEU A 339 2.61 -0.69 -2.58
N ASP A 340 3.23 -0.87 -1.41
CA ASP A 340 2.71 -0.41 -0.11
C ASP A 340 3.16 1.02 0.22
N ASP A 341 4.41 1.36 -0.12
CA ASP A 341 4.95 2.72 -0.02
C ASP A 341 6.11 2.96 -1.00
N VAL A 342 6.39 4.24 -1.25
CA VAL A 342 7.50 4.70 -2.10
C VAL A 342 8.25 5.81 -1.38
N THR A 343 9.57 5.78 -1.49
CA THR A 343 10.45 6.87 -1.08
C THR A 343 11.27 7.31 -2.27
N SER A 344 11.61 8.60 -2.32
CA SER A 344 12.59 9.07 -3.28
C SER A 344 13.43 10.18 -2.66
N TYR A 345 14.65 10.35 -3.17
CA TYR A 345 15.57 11.38 -2.72
C TYR A 345 16.60 11.70 -3.81
N GLY A 346 17.13 12.92 -3.77
CA GLY A 346 18.15 13.35 -4.73
C GLY A 346 19.49 12.67 -4.45
N GLY A 347 20.25 12.39 -5.49
CA GLY A 347 21.55 11.73 -5.34
C GLY A 347 22.61 12.61 -4.67
N HIS A 348 22.39 13.93 -4.53
CA HIS A 348 23.22 14.79 -3.68
C HIS A 348 23.14 14.43 -2.20
N ASP A 349 22.01 13.85 -1.76
CA ASP A 349 21.87 13.32 -0.42
C ASP A 349 22.48 11.92 -0.31
N ASN A 350 22.76 11.21 -1.40
CA ASN A 350 23.31 9.86 -1.32
C ASN A 350 24.72 9.86 -0.69
N ILE A 351 25.12 8.72 -0.12
CA ILE A 351 26.45 8.53 0.45
C ILE A 351 27.07 7.30 -0.23
N PRO A 352 28.05 7.49 -1.15
CA PRO A 352 28.61 8.76 -1.62
C PRO A 352 27.64 9.56 -2.52
N ALA A 353 27.81 10.89 -2.55
CA ALA A 353 26.93 11.78 -3.31
C ALA A 353 27.12 11.60 -4.83
N THR A 354 26.00 11.42 -5.54
CA THR A 354 25.97 11.25 -6.99
C THR A 354 24.98 12.25 -7.59
N TYR A 355 25.47 13.26 -8.30
CA TYR A 355 24.61 14.31 -8.87
C TYR A 355 23.94 13.86 -10.18
N GLY A 356 22.79 14.44 -10.52
CA GLY A 356 22.05 14.10 -11.74
C GLY A 356 21.23 12.81 -11.64
N VAL A 357 21.18 12.20 -10.46
CA VAL A 357 20.41 10.97 -10.20
C VAL A 357 19.36 11.22 -9.13
N VAL A 358 18.18 10.62 -9.28
CA VAL A 358 17.16 10.51 -8.23
C VAL A 358 17.04 9.04 -7.86
N TYR A 359 17.20 8.74 -6.58
CA TYR A 359 17.03 7.40 -6.06
C TYR A 359 15.59 7.16 -5.67
N ILE A 360 15.04 6.02 -6.07
CA ILE A 360 13.66 5.61 -5.81
C ILE A 360 13.68 4.28 -5.06
N GLY A 361 13.15 4.29 -3.85
CA GLY A 361 12.93 3.08 -3.05
C GLY A 361 11.48 2.63 -3.15
N LEU A 362 11.28 1.37 -3.55
CA LEU A 362 9.97 0.77 -3.71
C LEU A 362 9.76 -0.30 -2.63
N LYS A 363 8.74 -0.13 -1.77
CA LYS A 363 8.28 -1.19 -0.86
C LYS A 363 7.11 -1.90 -1.52
N PHE A 364 7.36 -3.10 -2.03
CA PHE A 364 6.32 -3.96 -2.59
C PHE A 364 5.46 -4.57 -1.48
N LYS A 365 4.21 -4.88 -1.80
CA LYS A 365 3.34 -5.68 -0.93
C LYS A 365 3.84 -7.12 -0.86
N ASP A 366 3.46 -7.81 0.21
CA ASP A 366 3.81 -9.21 0.40
C ASP A 366 3.24 -10.09 -0.72
N GLY A 367 4.00 -11.11 -1.12
CA GLY A 367 3.60 -12.08 -2.15
C GLY A 367 3.91 -11.68 -3.60
N ILE A 368 4.46 -10.48 -3.87
CA ILE A 368 4.88 -10.08 -5.22
C ILE A 368 6.24 -10.71 -5.55
N THR A 369 6.29 -11.51 -6.63
CA THR A 369 7.52 -12.19 -7.06
C THR A 369 8.55 -11.24 -7.65
N ALA A 370 9.83 -11.64 -7.58
CA ALA A 370 10.95 -10.84 -8.09
C ALA A 370 10.82 -10.48 -9.59
N SER A 371 10.24 -11.35 -10.42
CA SER A 371 9.99 -11.07 -11.84
C SER A 371 8.93 -9.97 -12.01
N THR A 372 7.83 -10.04 -11.27
CA THR A 372 6.82 -8.97 -11.26
C THR A 372 7.40 -7.66 -10.75
N GLN A 373 8.24 -7.69 -9.70
CA GLN A 373 8.91 -6.48 -9.20
C GLN A 373 9.80 -5.83 -10.26
N LEU A 374 10.54 -6.63 -11.05
CA LEU A 374 11.35 -6.12 -12.16
C LEU A 374 10.48 -5.52 -13.26
N SER A 375 9.42 -6.22 -13.67
CA SER A 375 8.47 -5.71 -14.67
C SER A 375 7.84 -4.37 -14.24
N VAL A 376 7.44 -4.24 -12.97
CA VAL A 376 6.90 -2.99 -12.43
C VAL A 376 7.97 -1.88 -12.39
N LYS A 377 9.22 -2.20 -12.02
CA LYS A 377 10.34 -1.24 -12.08
C LYS A 377 10.56 -0.74 -13.52
N ASP A 378 10.46 -1.61 -14.52
CA ASP A 378 10.61 -1.25 -15.94
C ASP A 378 9.41 -0.44 -16.46
N GLN A 379 8.19 -0.78 -16.05
CA GLN A 379 6.98 -0.01 -16.38
C GLN A 379 7.04 1.40 -15.79
N ILE A 380 7.37 1.54 -14.50
CA ILE A 380 7.54 2.85 -13.87
C ILE A 380 8.59 3.67 -14.64
N LYS A 381 9.68 3.02 -15.06
CA LYS A 381 10.74 3.70 -15.78
C LYS A 381 10.26 4.23 -17.13
N THR A 382 9.69 3.34 -17.93
CA THR A 382 9.30 3.62 -19.33
C THR A 382 8.04 4.49 -19.44
N GLU A 383 7.06 4.31 -18.55
CA GLU A 383 5.80 5.04 -18.58
C GLU A 383 5.88 6.38 -17.83
N LEU A 384 6.59 6.45 -16.70
CA LEU A 384 6.67 7.65 -15.86
C LEU A 384 8.01 8.38 -15.97
N THR A 385 9.11 7.78 -15.50
CA THR A 385 10.35 8.56 -15.30
C THR A 385 10.92 9.05 -16.61
N ASP A 386 10.97 8.23 -17.65
CA ASP A 386 11.56 8.62 -18.94
C ASP A 386 10.71 9.67 -19.68
N ASN A 387 9.39 9.70 -19.45
CA ASN A 387 8.47 10.62 -20.12
C ASN A 387 8.21 11.92 -19.35
N MET A 388 8.25 11.88 -18.01
CA MET A 388 7.79 12.97 -17.13
C MET A 388 8.92 13.63 -16.32
N SER A 389 10.10 13.01 -16.24
CA SER A 389 11.25 13.61 -15.53
C SER A 389 11.91 14.72 -16.33
N VAL A 390 12.73 15.51 -15.63
CA VAL A 390 13.62 16.48 -16.27
C VAL A 390 14.69 15.73 -17.06
N MET A 391 14.83 16.04 -18.35
CA MET A 391 15.71 15.33 -19.31
C MET A 391 17.16 15.06 -18.86
N SER A 392 17.71 15.87 -17.94
CA SER A 392 19.07 15.71 -17.43
C SER A 392 19.18 14.84 -16.16
N ILE A 393 18.07 14.34 -15.64
CA ILE A 393 18.00 13.57 -14.39
C ILE A 393 17.66 12.12 -14.70
N THR A 394 18.47 11.20 -14.19
CA THR A 394 18.24 9.75 -14.32
C THR A 394 17.66 9.19 -13.03
N SER A 395 16.68 8.30 -13.12
CA SER A 395 16.16 7.57 -11.96
C SER A 395 16.91 6.25 -11.75
N GLU A 396 17.35 5.99 -10.52
CA GLU A 396 17.94 4.71 -10.11
C GLU A 396 17.12 4.09 -8.97
N TYR A 397 16.91 2.78 -9.02
CA TYR A 397 16.19 2.07 -7.96
C TYR A 397 17.13 1.63 -6.84
N VAL A 398 16.69 1.80 -5.60
CA VAL A 398 17.34 1.28 -4.39
C VAL A 398 16.40 0.36 -3.65
N ASP A 399 16.92 -0.76 -3.15
CA ASP A 399 16.09 -1.70 -2.41
C ASP A 399 15.85 -1.20 -0.97
N PRO A 400 14.65 -1.46 -0.41
CA PRO A 400 14.35 -1.10 0.97
C PRO A 400 15.20 -1.91 1.95
N ILE A 401 15.67 -1.25 3.01
CA ILE A 401 16.40 -1.91 4.11
C ILE A 401 15.51 -1.89 5.36
N THR A 402 15.07 -3.07 5.80
CA THR A 402 14.27 -3.20 7.02
C THR A 402 15.18 -3.16 8.25
N THR A 403 14.99 -2.16 9.11
CA THR A 403 15.55 -2.15 10.47
C THR A 403 14.49 -2.69 11.41
N LEU A 404 14.80 -3.80 12.07
CA LEU A 404 13.93 -4.38 13.08
C LEU A 404 14.09 -3.60 14.39
N VAL A 405 12.98 -3.35 15.07
CA VAL A 405 12.94 -2.70 16.38
C VAL A 405 12.58 -3.76 17.40
N GLN A 406 13.47 -3.99 18.35
CA GLN A 406 13.24 -4.86 19.50
C GLN A 406 12.78 -3.99 20.67
N LEU A 407 11.62 -4.32 21.23
CA LEU A 407 11.06 -3.64 22.40
C LEU A 407 11.08 -4.56 23.62
N SER A 408 11.60 -4.05 24.72
CA SER A 408 11.47 -4.66 26.05
C SER A 408 10.56 -3.77 26.88
N THR A 409 9.29 -4.13 26.96
CA THR A 409 8.25 -3.38 27.66
C THR A 409 8.05 -3.96 29.05
N ASN A 410 8.24 -3.14 30.09
CA ASN A 410 7.91 -3.47 31.47
C ASN A 410 6.81 -2.53 31.94
N PHE A 411 5.76 -3.04 32.56
CA PHE A 411 4.68 -2.21 33.09
C PHE A 411 4.24 -2.70 34.48
N ASN A 412 3.88 -1.77 35.35
CA ASN A 412 3.36 -2.07 36.68
C ASN A 412 1.85 -2.31 36.58
N LEU A 413 1.40 -3.44 37.10
CA LEU A 413 0.00 -3.87 37.07
C LEU A 413 -0.54 -4.00 38.49
N ASP A 414 -1.66 -3.34 38.76
CA ASP A 414 -2.44 -3.54 39.98
C ASP A 414 -3.44 -4.69 39.79
N PRO A 415 -3.24 -5.85 40.44
CA PRO A 415 -4.15 -6.98 40.32
C PRO A 415 -5.52 -6.76 40.99
N ASP A 416 -5.68 -5.76 41.85
CA ASP A 416 -6.96 -5.49 42.54
C ASP A 416 -7.95 -4.73 41.63
N LEU A 417 -7.44 -4.03 40.60
CA LEU A 417 -8.22 -3.23 39.66
C LEU A 417 -8.66 -4.00 38.40
N THR A 418 -8.18 -5.23 38.21
CA THR A 418 -8.51 -6.04 37.03
C THR A 418 -8.88 -7.47 37.39
N SER A 419 -9.84 -8.04 36.67
CA SER A 419 -10.18 -9.47 36.76
C SER A 419 -9.40 -10.33 35.75
N SER A 420 -8.59 -9.69 34.89
CA SER A 420 -7.78 -10.34 33.88
C SER A 420 -6.53 -10.99 34.50
N THR A 421 -6.11 -12.13 33.94
CA THR A 421 -4.86 -12.77 34.37
C THR A 421 -3.66 -11.97 33.89
N LEU A 422 -2.53 -12.10 34.60
CA LEU A 422 -1.26 -11.46 34.24
C LEU A 422 -0.84 -11.78 32.79
N GLN A 423 -0.95 -13.04 32.37
CA GLN A 423 -0.62 -13.46 31.01
C GLN A 423 -1.55 -12.84 29.96
N ALA A 424 -2.86 -12.74 30.26
CA ALA A 424 -3.81 -12.08 29.37
C ALA A 424 -3.46 -10.60 29.19
N MET A 425 -3.06 -9.91 30.26
CA MET A 425 -2.64 -8.51 30.17
C MET A 425 -1.34 -8.32 29.39
N GLN A 426 -0.36 -9.20 29.58
CA GLN A 426 0.88 -9.15 28.79
C GLN A 426 0.61 -9.37 27.29
N ASN A 427 -0.26 -10.32 26.94
CA ASN A 427 -0.66 -10.56 25.56
C ASN A 427 -1.44 -9.37 24.97
N LEU A 428 -2.30 -8.74 25.76
CA LEU A 428 -3.05 -7.55 25.34
C LEU A 428 -2.11 -6.38 25.02
N VAL A 429 -1.14 -6.11 25.90
CA VAL A 429 -0.10 -5.08 25.66
C VAL A 429 0.75 -5.45 24.44
N GLN A 430 1.15 -6.72 24.30
CA GLN A 430 1.93 -7.19 23.15
C GLN A 430 1.16 -7.00 21.82
N ASN A 431 -0.13 -7.30 21.80
CA ASN A 431 -0.98 -7.10 20.62
C ASN A 431 -1.12 -5.62 20.27
N ALA A 432 -1.32 -4.75 21.26
CA ALA A 432 -1.37 -3.30 21.05
C ALA A 432 -0.06 -2.74 20.46
N ILE A 433 1.10 -3.28 20.89
CA ILE A 433 2.39 -2.92 20.30
C ILE A 433 2.47 -3.37 18.83
N THR A 434 2.07 -4.62 18.53
CA THR A 434 2.08 -5.14 17.16
C THR A 434 1.15 -4.32 16.25
N GLU A 435 -0.04 -3.99 16.71
CA GLU A 435 -1.01 -3.14 15.99
C GLU A 435 -0.46 -1.72 15.78
N TYR A 436 0.18 -1.13 16.79
CA TYR A 436 0.80 0.18 16.65
C TYR A 436 1.84 0.20 15.51
N PHE A 437 2.67 -0.83 15.41
CA PHE A 437 3.67 -0.93 14.34
C PHE A 437 3.05 -1.18 12.97
N SER A 438 2.01 -2.01 12.86
CA SER A 438 1.36 -2.26 11.56
C SER A 438 0.59 -1.03 11.04
N VAL A 439 0.00 -0.23 11.94
CA VAL A 439 -0.78 0.95 11.57
C VAL A 439 0.10 2.19 11.34
N ASN A 440 1.10 2.42 12.20
CA ASN A 440 1.85 3.69 12.21
C ASN A 440 3.25 3.60 11.60
N LEU A 441 3.82 2.39 11.52
CA LEU A 441 5.16 2.12 11.00
C LEU A 441 5.08 1.17 9.80
N GLY A 442 6.18 0.51 9.44
CA GLY A 442 6.22 -0.34 8.25
C GLY A 442 6.24 0.42 6.92
N LYS A 443 6.24 1.76 6.92
CA LYS A 443 6.35 2.61 5.73
C LYS A 443 7.60 3.48 5.78
N PHE A 444 8.02 4.01 4.63
CA PHE A 444 9.19 4.88 4.56
C PHE A 444 8.93 6.19 5.31
N ASN A 445 10.00 6.80 5.83
CA ASN A 445 9.98 8.08 6.54
C ASN A 445 9.02 8.12 7.76
N LYS A 446 8.52 6.97 8.25
CA LYS A 446 7.71 6.92 9.47
C LYS A 446 8.59 6.88 10.70
N VAL A 447 8.39 7.87 11.56
CA VAL A 447 9.20 8.08 12.76
C VAL A 447 8.58 7.36 13.95
N PHE A 448 9.33 6.44 14.56
CA PHE A 448 8.94 5.82 15.82
C PHE A 448 9.14 6.81 16.97
N ARG A 449 8.09 7.01 17.77
CA ARG A 449 8.13 7.82 19.00
C ARG A 449 7.68 6.97 20.18
N ARG A 450 8.58 6.74 21.13
CA ARG A 450 8.32 5.91 22.31
C ARG A 450 7.15 6.43 23.15
N SER A 451 7.03 7.75 23.31
CA SER A 451 5.96 8.39 24.08
C SER A 451 4.57 8.05 23.56
N ASN A 452 4.38 8.05 22.24
CA ASN A 452 3.08 7.78 21.63
C ASN A 452 2.64 6.34 21.91
N LEU A 453 3.59 5.40 21.88
CA LEU A 453 3.33 4.00 22.21
C LEU A 453 3.02 3.81 23.71
N LEU A 454 3.77 4.45 24.60
CA LEU A 454 3.52 4.40 26.05
C LEU A 454 2.12 4.95 26.38
N THR A 455 1.70 6.07 25.78
CA THR A 455 0.36 6.62 25.99
C THR A 455 -0.74 5.66 25.56
N ILE A 456 -0.54 4.90 24.48
CA ILE A 456 -1.51 3.88 24.05
C ILE A 456 -1.55 2.76 25.09
N ILE A 457 -0.40 2.26 25.54
CA ILE A 457 -0.29 1.16 26.52
C ILE A 457 -0.96 1.54 27.85
N ASP A 458 -0.66 2.72 28.38
CA ASP A 458 -1.23 3.20 29.64
C ASP A 458 -2.75 3.45 29.55
N ALA A 459 -3.29 3.65 28.34
CA ALA A 459 -4.71 3.84 28.10
C ALA A 459 -5.49 2.51 27.87
N LEU A 460 -4.80 1.36 27.75
CA LEU A 460 -5.45 0.09 27.45
C LEU A 460 -6.34 -0.40 28.59
N ASP A 461 -5.88 -0.27 29.82
CA ASP A 461 -6.59 -0.72 31.02
C ASP A 461 -6.22 0.15 32.22
N PRO A 462 -7.19 0.62 33.04
CA PRO A 462 -6.92 1.41 34.24
C PRO A 462 -6.02 0.74 35.29
N SER A 463 -5.89 -0.59 35.27
CA SER A 463 -5.00 -1.36 36.16
C SER A 463 -3.51 -1.22 35.82
N ILE A 464 -3.17 -0.69 34.64
CA ILE A 464 -1.79 -0.39 34.25
C ILE A 464 -1.40 0.95 34.90
N LEU A 465 -0.56 0.90 35.93
CA LEU A 465 -0.18 2.08 36.71
C LEU A 465 0.86 2.94 36.00
N ASN A 466 1.83 2.29 35.36
CA ASN A 466 2.87 2.92 34.56
C ASN A 466 3.51 1.90 33.62
N SER A 467 4.16 2.40 32.57
CA SER A 467 4.93 1.60 31.63
C SER A 467 6.30 2.20 31.31
N ARG A 468 7.24 1.32 30.99
CA ARG A 468 8.61 1.65 30.55
C ARG A 468 8.99 0.74 29.39
N ILE A 469 9.58 1.33 28.36
CA ILE A 469 10.09 0.60 27.19
C ILE A 469 11.57 0.91 27.00
N ASP A 470 12.38 -0.15 26.90
CA ASP A 470 13.76 -0.09 26.42
C ASP A 470 13.79 -0.53 24.94
N VAL A 471 14.52 0.21 24.10
CA VAL A 471 14.47 0.08 22.63
C VAL A 471 15.84 -0.33 22.10
N LYS A 472 15.88 -1.40 21.30
CA LYS A 472 17.07 -1.80 20.52
C LYS A 472 16.73 -1.89 19.03
N LEU A 473 17.73 -1.66 18.19
CA LEU A 473 17.61 -1.81 16.75
C LEU A 473 18.38 -3.04 16.30
N LEU A 474 17.79 -3.81 15.39
CA LEU A 474 18.38 -4.99 14.77
C LEU A 474 18.58 -4.73 13.28
N GLN A 475 19.75 -5.12 12.80
CA GLN A 475 20.06 -5.26 11.37
C GLN A 475 20.56 -6.68 11.11
N THR A 476 20.23 -7.21 9.95
CA THR A 476 20.60 -8.57 9.55
C THR A 476 21.59 -8.53 8.39
N PHE A 477 22.51 -9.49 8.38
CA PHE A 477 23.41 -9.69 7.24
C PHE A 477 23.75 -11.18 7.11
N VAL A 478 24.11 -11.59 5.90
CA VAL A 478 24.46 -12.99 5.60
C VAL A 478 25.96 -13.07 5.30
N PRO A 479 26.78 -13.62 6.21
CA PRO A 479 28.19 -13.83 5.93
C PRO A 479 28.40 -15.03 5.01
N THR A 480 29.49 -15.01 4.23
CA THR A 480 29.97 -16.19 3.51
C THR A 480 30.76 -17.10 4.45
N ASN A 481 30.28 -18.33 4.62
CA ASN A 481 30.90 -19.30 5.54
C ASN A 481 32.30 -19.69 5.07
N ASN A 482 33.22 -19.86 6.04
CA ASN A 482 34.61 -20.28 5.83
C ASN A 482 35.48 -19.36 4.95
N ILE A 483 35.00 -18.17 4.58
CA ILE A 483 35.78 -17.16 3.86
C ILE A 483 35.92 -15.93 4.74
N SER A 484 37.15 -15.42 4.86
CA SER A 484 37.43 -14.21 5.61
C SER A 484 37.10 -13.00 4.75
N LEU A 485 36.05 -12.26 5.12
CA LEU A 485 35.58 -11.06 4.41
C LEU A 485 35.36 -9.92 5.40
N SER A 486 35.23 -8.71 4.85
CA SER A 486 34.83 -7.53 5.62
C SER A 486 33.36 -7.22 5.37
N TYR A 487 32.67 -6.79 6.41
CA TYR A 487 31.24 -6.47 6.35
C TYR A 487 30.99 -5.12 7.01
N THR A 488 30.21 -4.27 6.35
CA THR A 488 29.76 -2.98 6.89
C THR A 488 28.25 -3.02 7.06
N ILE A 489 27.80 -2.89 8.31
CA ILE A 489 26.39 -2.85 8.67
C ILE A 489 26.06 -1.42 9.10
N THR A 490 25.03 -0.82 8.52
CA THR A 490 24.68 0.59 8.75
C THR A 490 23.28 0.72 9.33
N TYR A 491 23.15 1.51 10.40
CA TYR A 491 21.89 1.87 11.03
C TYR A 491 21.51 3.30 10.65
N PRO A 492 20.21 3.62 10.53
CA PRO A 492 19.76 4.96 10.13
C PRO A 492 19.87 6.00 11.26
N VAL A 493 20.45 5.65 12.40
CA VAL A 493 20.56 6.51 13.59
C VAL A 493 21.94 6.39 14.24
N LYS A 494 22.30 7.41 15.00
CA LYS A 494 23.46 7.36 15.89
C LYS A 494 23.30 6.27 16.94
N LEU A 495 24.38 5.52 17.18
CA LEU A 495 24.40 4.47 18.19
C LEU A 495 24.71 5.07 19.56
N ALA A 496 24.34 4.38 20.63
CA ALA A 496 24.77 4.80 21.96
C ALA A 496 26.28 4.67 22.12
N ALA A 497 26.88 5.55 22.92
CA ALA A 497 28.28 5.39 23.32
C ALA A 497 28.48 4.05 24.06
N PRO A 498 29.70 3.49 24.07
CA PRO A 498 29.98 2.28 24.84
C PRO A 498 29.62 2.48 26.32
N ASP A 499 28.77 1.62 26.86
CA ASP A 499 28.43 1.62 28.28
C ASP A 499 29.53 0.92 29.09
N ALA A 500 29.80 1.42 30.30
CA ALA A 500 30.85 0.92 31.19
C ALA A 500 30.47 -0.37 31.93
N THR A 501 29.23 -0.82 31.82
CA THR A 501 28.65 -1.93 32.59
C THR A 501 27.95 -2.97 31.71
N VAL A 502 27.37 -2.56 30.58
CA VAL A 502 26.61 -3.44 29.68
C VAL A 502 27.13 -3.31 28.25
N ALA A 503 27.03 -4.38 27.47
CA ALA A 503 27.30 -4.30 26.04
C ALA A 503 26.20 -3.54 25.30
N THR A 504 26.60 -2.53 24.55
CA THR A 504 25.75 -1.73 23.66
C THR A 504 25.36 -2.51 22.40
N LEU A 505 26.19 -3.47 21.97
CA LEU A 505 26.03 -4.28 20.77
C LEU A 505 26.09 -5.76 21.13
N LYS A 506 25.16 -6.55 20.60
CA LYS A 506 25.17 -8.02 20.69
C LYS A 506 24.57 -8.67 19.45
N SER A 507 25.17 -9.73 18.92
CA SER A 507 24.60 -10.49 17.79
C SER A 507 23.84 -11.75 18.20
N SER A 508 23.16 -12.37 17.24
CA SER A 508 22.77 -13.78 17.27
C SER A 508 23.98 -14.73 17.22
N GLY A 509 23.74 -16.01 17.52
CA GLY A 509 24.79 -17.03 17.61
C GLY A 509 25.33 -17.47 16.25
N PHE A 510 26.62 -17.78 16.21
CA PHE A 510 27.29 -18.40 15.07
C PHE A 510 28.41 -19.31 15.56
N VAL A 511 28.84 -20.26 14.74
CA VAL A 511 29.94 -21.16 15.07
C VAL A 511 31.26 -20.56 14.58
N PHE A 512 32.20 -20.41 15.50
CA PHE A 512 33.56 -19.97 15.23
C PHE A 512 34.54 -20.82 16.03
N ASN A 513 35.63 -21.29 15.42
CA ASN A 513 36.59 -22.20 16.06
C ASN A 513 35.94 -23.40 16.78
N SER A 514 34.94 -24.02 16.15
CA SER A 514 34.17 -25.15 16.70
C SER A 514 33.39 -24.85 18.00
N LYS A 515 33.11 -23.57 18.30
CA LYS A 515 32.31 -23.13 19.44
C LYS A 515 31.21 -22.18 19.00
N THR A 516 30.05 -22.20 19.67
CA THR A 516 29.02 -21.17 19.51
C THR A 516 29.49 -19.86 20.13
N CYS A 517 29.51 -18.80 19.34
CA CYS A 517 30.00 -17.48 19.67
C CYS A 517 28.99 -16.39 19.27
N PHE A 518 29.19 -15.19 19.81
CA PHE A 518 28.42 -13.98 19.55
C PHE A 518 29.37 -12.82 19.32
N LEU A 519 28.97 -11.84 18.51
CA LEU A 519 29.64 -10.54 18.41
C LEU A 519 29.12 -9.68 19.55
N GLN A 520 30.04 -9.07 20.28
CA GLN A 520 29.72 -8.15 21.37
C GLN A 520 30.76 -7.03 21.39
N ASN A 521 30.38 -5.80 21.73
CA ASN A 521 31.41 -4.80 22.01
C ASN A 521 32.11 -5.07 23.34
N GLN A 522 33.41 -4.76 23.40
CA GLN A 522 34.13 -4.72 24.66
C GLN A 522 33.49 -3.64 25.55
N ILE A 523 33.21 -3.99 26.81
CA ILE A 523 32.59 -3.06 27.77
C ILE A 523 33.45 -1.80 27.89
N GLY A 524 32.82 -0.62 27.78
CA GLY A 524 33.49 0.68 27.80
C GLY A 524 34.30 1.03 26.54
N SER A 525 34.23 0.24 25.47
CA SER A 525 35.01 0.43 24.23
C SER A 525 34.18 0.19 22.96
N SER A 526 34.59 0.83 21.86
CA SER A 526 33.98 0.67 20.53
C SER A 526 34.49 -0.55 19.75
N LYS A 527 35.44 -1.30 20.32
CA LYS A 527 35.98 -2.53 19.73
C LYS A 527 34.97 -3.67 19.82
N ILE A 528 34.88 -4.45 18.74
CA ILE A 528 34.00 -5.61 18.66
C ILE A 528 34.82 -6.87 18.90
N GLN A 529 34.34 -7.70 19.81
CA GLN A 529 34.91 -8.97 20.22
C GLN A 529 34.03 -10.13 19.74
N VAL A 530 34.67 -11.27 19.48
CA VAL A 530 33.97 -12.56 19.34
C VAL A 530 34.04 -13.25 20.69
N VAL A 531 32.89 -13.46 21.31
CA VAL A 531 32.78 -14.05 22.65
C VAL A 531 32.03 -15.38 22.55
N SER A 532 32.59 -16.44 23.14
CA SER A 532 31.92 -17.74 23.21
C SER A 532 30.66 -17.68 24.09
N SER A 533 29.77 -18.66 23.95
CA SER A 533 28.62 -18.84 24.85
C SER A 533 29.01 -19.00 26.33
N THR A 534 30.25 -19.40 26.61
CA THR A 534 30.82 -19.52 27.96
C THR A 534 31.46 -18.22 28.48
N GLY A 535 31.40 -17.12 27.70
CA GLY A 535 31.94 -15.81 28.09
C GLY A 535 33.44 -15.63 27.85
N SER A 536 34.11 -16.57 27.17
CA SER A 536 35.52 -16.46 26.82
C SER A 536 35.70 -15.66 25.52
N VAL A 537 36.66 -14.74 25.48
CA VAL A 537 36.96 -13.95 24.28
C VAL A 537 37.80 -14.80 23.33
N GLU A 538 37.25 -15.18 22.18
CA GLU A 538 37.96 -15.94 21.14
C GLU A 538 38.73 -15.01 20.18
N VAL A 539 38.21 -13.80 19.95
CA VAL A 539 38.89 -12.74 19.17
C VAL A 539 38.69 -11.41 19.88
N ASP A 540 39.79 -10.75 20.24
CA ASP A 540 39.77 -9.49 20.99
C ASP A 540 39.36 -8.26 20.16
N ASN A 541 39.65 -8.29 18.85
CA ASN A 541 39.22 -7.23 17.95
C ASN A 541 38.97 -7.80 16.56
N ILE A 542 37.70 -7.88 16.18
CA ILE A 542 37.26 -8.24 14.83
C ILE A 542 36.72 -7.03 14.06
N GLY A 543 36.73 -5.85 14.67
CA GLY A 543 36.11 -4.67 14.08
C GLY A 543 35.82 -3.57 15.09
N THR A 544 35.23 -2.50 14.59
CA THR A 544 34.86 -1.32 15.39
C THR A 544 33.48 -0.84 14.99
N TYR A 545 32.72 -0.29 15.93
CA TYR A 545 31.51 0.44 15.62
C TYR A 545 31.72 1.96 15.78
N ASP A 546 31.14 2.72 14.86
CA ASP A 546 31.15 4.18 14.84
C ASP A 546 29.81 4.69 15.37
N VAL A 547 29.88 5.49 16.45
CA VAL A 547 28.73 6.03 17.17
C VAL A 547 28.01 7.10 16.34
N ASP A 548 28.76 7.94 15.62
CA ASP A 548 28.25 9.10 14.91
C ASP A 548 27.71 8.75 13.52
N LEU A 549 28.39 7.86 12.80
CA LEU A 549 27.96 7.39 11.49
C LEU A 549 26.92 6.27 11.57
N GLY A 550 26.78 5.61 12.73
CA GLY A 550 25.86 4.49 12.89
C GLY A 550 26.30 3.23 12.16
N THR A 551 27.61 3.08 11.90
CA THR A 551 28.17 1.97 11.11
C THR A 551 28.96 1.00 11.97
N ILE A 552 28.81 -0.29 11.70
CA ILE A 552 29.60 -1.38 12.27
C ILE A 552 30.48 -1.93 11.17
N ASN A 553 31.79 -1.90 11.37
CA ASN A 553 32.76 -2.47 10.43
C ASN A 553 33.39 -3.71 11.03
N LEU A 554 33.17 -4.85 10.40
CA LEU A 554 33.81 -6.12 10.71
C LEU A 554 34.91 -6.36 9.67
N VAL A 555 36.10 -6.74 10.10
CA VAL A 555 37.26 -6.99 9.24
C VAL A 555 37.76 -8.40 9.46
N GLY A 556 37.86 -9.17 8.38
CA GLY A 556 38.39 -10.53 8.44
C GLY A 556 37.45 -11.55 9.11
N PHE A 557 36.15 -11.26 9.18
CA PHE A 557 35.15 -12.13 9.79
C PHE A 557 34.97 -13.42 8.97
N LYS A 558 35.18 -14.57 9.62
CA LYS A 558 35.17 -15.91 9.01
C LYS A 558 34.40 -16.91 9.89
N PRO A 559 33.06 -16.89 9.90
CA PRO A 559 32.28 -17.89 10.63
C PRO A 559 32.34 -19.26 9.93
N SER A 560 32.30 -20.35 10.70
CA SER A 560 32.24 -21.72 10.15
C SER A 560 30.81 -22.09 9.74
N SER A 561 29.83 -21.68 10.54
CA SER A 561 28.40 -21.74 10.24
C SER A 561 27.65 -20.68 11.04
N ILE A 562 26.40 -20.41 10.68
CA ILE A 562 25.52 -19.46 11.36
C ILE A 562 24.29 -20.19 11.92
N GLU A 563 23.73 -19.69 13.01
CA GLU A 563 22.45 -20.19 13.53
C GLU A 563 21.30 -19.47 12.79
N GLY A 564 20.51 -20.22 12.01
CA GLY A 564 19.46 -19.68 11.16
C GLY A 564 19.96 -19.23 9.77
N SER A 565 19.24 -18.32 9.13
CA SER A 565 19.53 -17.87 7.75
C SER A 565 20.41 -16.62 7.67
N PHE A 566 20.57 -15.89 8.77
CA PHE A 566 21.30 -14.63 8.86
C PHE A 566 21.85 -14.41 10.27
N ILE A 567 22.86 -13.55 10.41
CA ILE A 567 23.28 -13.02 11.71
C ILE A 567 22.54 -11.70 11.93
N SER A 568 21.84 -11.58 13.06
CA SER A 568 21.26 -10.30 13.50
C SER A 568 22.20 -9.62 14.49
N ILE A 569 22.35 -8.31 14.37
CA ILE A 569 23.12 -7.50 15.32
C ILE A 569 22.15 -6.51 15.99
N ALA A 570 22.00 -6.66 17.30
CA ALA A 570 21.22 -5.76 18.15
C ALA A 570 22.11 -4.64 18.69
N VAL A 571 21.66 -3.40 18.55
CA VAL A 571 22.35 -2.20 19.05
C VAL A 571 21.39 -1.30 19.83
N THR A 572 21.90 -0.65 20.87
CA THR A 572 21.16 0.42 21.54
C THR A 572 21.37 1.75 20.80
N PRO A 573 20.31 2.43 20.33
CA PRO A 573 20.43 3.74 19.69
C PRO A 573 20.73 4.84 20.73
N ALA A 574 21.42 5.91 20.32
CA ALA A 574 21.74 7.03 21.19
C ALA A 574 20.49 7.69 21.78
N ASN A 575 19.44 7.81 20.97
CA ASN A 575 18.16 8.36 21.37
C ASN A 575 17.06 7.29 21.25
N GLN A 576 16.78 6.60 22.37
CA GLN A 576 15.71 5.60 22.43
C GLN A 576 14.29 6.20 22.40
N ASN A 577 14.14 7.52 22.59
CA ASN A 577 12.82 8.16 22.56
C ASN A 577 12.26 8.31 21.15
N THR A 578 13.12 8.51 20.16
CA THR A 578 12.71 8.79 18.79
C THR A 578 13.70 8.18 17.80
N ILE A 579 13.20 7.26 16.98
CA ILE A 579 13.97 6.62 15.92
C ILE A 579 13.41 7.13 14.59
N ARG A 580 14.26 7.83 13.83
CA ARG A 580 13.93 8.37 12.51
C ARG A 580 14.62 7.49 11.47
N PRO A 581 13.88 6.77 10.61
CA PRO A 581 14.51 6.11 9.48
C PRO A 581 15.02 7.16 8.50
N LEU A 582 16.03 6.78 7.71
CA LEU A 582 16.63 7.62 6.69
C LEU A 582 16.37 6.99 5.32
N ARG A 583 15.89 7.77 4.34
CA ARG A 583 15.80 7.33 2.91
C ARG A 583 15.04 6.01 2.71
N ASN A 584 15.75 4.94 2.33
CA ASN A 584 15.23 3.61 2.01
C ASN A 584 15.10 2.68 3.23
N TYR A 585 15.34 3.18 4.44
CA TYR A 585 15.15 2.41 5.65
C TYR A 585 13.67 2.38 6.08
N VAL A 586 13.20 1.21 6.50
CA VAL A 586 11.86 0.99 7.06
C VAL A 586 11.98 0.41 8.46
N LEU A 587 11.13 0.85 9.38
CA LEU A 587 11.10 0.33 10.76
C LEU A 587 9.98 -0.70 10.90
N GLU A 588 10.31 -1.89 11.37
CA GLU A 588 9.36 -2.98 11.65
C GLU A 588 9.62 -3.58 13.04
N LEU A 589 8.59 -4.17 13.64
CA LEU A 589 8.73 -4.79 14.97
C LEU A 589 9.31 -6.20 14.83
N ASP A 590 10.32 -6.53 15.65
CA ASP A 590 10.71 -7.93 15.83
C ASP A 590 9.75 -8.62 16.80
N GLN A 591 8.77 -9.34 16.28
CA GLN A 591 7.78 -10.05 17.10
C GLN A 591 8.37 -11.26 17.85
N SER A 592 9.50 -11.80 17.40
CA SER A 592 10.10 -13.01 17.98
C SER A 592 10.90 -12.71 19.25
N ILE A 593 11.49 -11.52 19.34
CA ILE A 593 12.35 -11.12 20.46
C ILE A 593 11.71 -10.01 21.32
N SER A 594 10.75 -9.25 20.80
CA SER A 594 10.07 -8.22 21.60
C SER A 594 9.20 -8.86 22.69
N THR A 595 9.27 -8.31 23.90
CA THR A 595 8.58 -8.88 25.07
C THR A 595 7.87 -7.81 25.88
N SER A 596 6.73 -8.22 26.45
CA SER A 596 5.93 -7.41 27.38
C SER A 596 5.83 -8.12 28.73
N ARG A 597 6.35 -7.49 29.78
CA ARG A 597 6.40 -8.05 31.14
C ARG A 597 5.63 -7.18 32.13
N ALA A 598 4.65 -7.80 32.79
CA ALA A 598 3.96 -7.20 33.91
C ALA A 598 4.78 -7.38 35.20
N LEU A 599 4.87 -6.33 36.01
CA LEU A 599 5.37 -6.34 37.37
C LEU A 599 4.18 -6.09 38.29
N LEU A 600 3.85 -7.06 39.15
CA LEU A 600 2.73 -6.89 40.09
C LEU A 600 3.09 -5.85 41.13
N ASP A 601 2.23 -4.84 41.24
CA ASP A 601 2.34 -3.76 42.20
C ASP A 601 1.04 -3.68 43.01
N PHE A 602 1.05 -4.21 44.22
CA PHE A 602 -0.08 -4.18 45.15
C PHE A 602 -0.24 -2.82 45.84
N GLN A 603 0.50 -1.79 45.40
CA GLN A 603 0.55 -0.44 45.97
C GLN A 603 0.88 -0.39 47.48
N ASN A 604 1.37 -1.50 48.03
CA ASN A 604 1.70 -1.66 49.43
C ASN A 604 3.19 -1.43 49.64
N THR A 605 3.56 -0.30 50.25
CA THR A 605 4.96 -0.02 50.59
C THR A 605 5.32 -0.79 51.85
N LYS A 606 5.95 -1.98 51.73
CA LYS A 606 6.61 -2.62 52.87
C LYS A 606 7.99 -2.00 53.06
N VAL A 607 8.10 -1.04 53.97
CA VAL A 607 9.40 -0.57 54.46
C VAL A 607 9.98 -1.69 55.32
N SER A 608 11.05 -2.35 54.89
CA SER A 608 11.88 -3.10 55.84
C SER A 608 12.71 -2.08 56.61
N ILE A 609 12.38 -1.85 57.88
CA ILE A 609 13.31 -1.23 58.82
C ILE A 609 14.37 -2.26 59.21
#